data_AF-A0AAU2FYS4-F1
#
_entry.id   AF-A0AAU2FYS4-F1
#
_cell.length_a   1.000
_cell.length_b   1.000
_cell.length_c   1.000
_cell.angle_alpha   90.00
_cell.angle_beta   90.00
_cell.angle_gamma   90.00
#
_symmetry.space_group_name_H-M   'P 1'
#
loop_
_entity.id
_entity.type
_entity.pdbx_description
1 polymer ?
#
loop_
_entity_poly.entity_id
_entity_poly.type
_entity_poly.pdbx_seq_one_letter_code
_entity_poly.pdbx_strand_id
1 'polypeptide(L)' 'MPKPYPEEFRQDVVRVARNRGPGVTVEQVAADFGVHAMTL' A
#
# COMPACT_ATOMS: atom_id res chain seq x y z
N MET A 1 -7.46 21.01 3.15
CA MET A 1 -6.26 20.37 2.56
C MET A 1 -6.69 19.09 1.87
N PRO A 2 -6.35 18.86 0.60
CA PRO A 2 -6.58 17.55 -0.01
C PRO A 2 -5.81 16.48 0.77
N LYS A 3 -6.40 15.29 0.95
CA LYS A 3 -5.67 14.16 1.53
C LYS A 3 -4.43 13.89 0.67
N PRO A 4 -3.24 13.66 1.27
CA PRO A 4 -2.02 13.42 0.52
C PRO A 4 -2.10 12.17 -0.38
N TYR A 5 -2.99 11.24 -0.02
CA TYR A 5 -3.28 10.05 -0.80
C TYR A 5 -4.79 9.94 -1.07
N PRO A 6 -5.22 9.97 -2.34
CA PRO A 6 -6.60 9.68 -2.73
C PRO A 6 -7.05 8.32 -2.19
N GLU A 7 -8.36 8.12 -2.04
CA GLU A 7 -8.90 6.84 -1.57
C GLU A 7 -8.58 5.70 -2.55
N GLU A 8 -8.68 5.96 -3.84
CA GLU A 8 -8.37 4.99 -4.91
C GLU A 8 -6.94 4.48 -4.79
N PHE A 9 -5.98 5.38 -4.56
CA PHE A 9 -4.59 5.00 -4.35
C PHE A 9 -4.43 4.04 -3.16
N ARG A 10 -5.06 4.37 -2.02
CA ARG A 10 -5.03 3.49 -0.82
C ARG A 10 -5.65 2.12 -1.12
N GLN A 11 -6.76 2.08 -1.86
CA GLN A 11 -7.39 0.81 -2.25
C GLN A 11 -6.50 -0.02 -3.16
N ASP A 12 -5.76 0.60 -4.07
CA ASP A 12 -4.80 -0.11 -4.92
C ASP A 12 -3.65 -0.71 -4.13
N VAL A 13 -3.07 0.03 -3.17
CA VAL A 13 -2.00 -0.53 -2.33
C VAL A 13 -2.52 -1.68 -1.48
N VAL A 14 -3.72 -1.56 -0.89
CA VAL A 14 -4.37 -2.65 -0.16
C VAL A 14 -4.61 -3.88 -1.05
N ARG A 15 -5.04 -3.66 -2.31
CA ARG A 15 -5.25 -4.74 -3.28
C ARG A 15 -3.96 -5.47 -3.62
N VAL A 16 -2.85 -4.75 -3.83
CA VAL A 16 -1.53 -5.33 -4.09
C VAL A 16 -1.02 -6.07 -2.86
N ALA A 17 -1.13 -5.47 -1.67
CA ALA A 17 -0.71 -6.10 -0.43
C ALA A 17 -1.51 -7.39 -0.16
N ARG A 18 -2.81 -7.44 -0.44
CA ARG A 18 -3.63 -8.66 -0.27
C ARG A 18 -3.29 -9.76 -1.28
N ASN A 19 -2.92 -9.40 -2.50
CA ASN A 19 -2.59 -10.34 -3.58
C ASN A 19 -1.07 -10.53 -3.77
N ARG A 20 -0.27 -10.16 -2.76
CA ARG A 20 1.18 -10.26 -2.81
C ARG A 20 1.64 -11.71 -2.94
N GLY A 21 2.72 -11.92 -3.70
CA GLY A 21 3.30 -13.24 -3.92
C GLY A 21 3.89 -13.86 -2.65
N PRO A 22 4.12 -15.18 -2.64
CA PRO A 22 4.80 -15.85 -1.52
C PRO A 22 6.18 -15.23 -1.30
N GLY A 23 6.49 -14.88 -0.04
CA GLY A 23 7.74 -14.23 0.34
C GLY A 23 7.75 -12.70 0.21
N VAL A 24 6.69 -12.08 -0.33
CA VAL A 24 6.54 -10.62 -0.34
C VAL A 24 5.86 -10.17 0.96
N THR A 25 6.46 -9.20 1.65
CA THR A 25 5.88 -8.63 2.88
C THR A 25 5.03 -7.40 2.59
N VAL A 26 4.15 -7.04 3.52
CA VAL A 26 3.32 -5.82 3.39
C VAL A 26 4.21 -4.58 3.44
N GLU A 27 5.29 -4.62 4.21
CA GLU A 27 6.29 -3.54 4.31
C GLU A 27 7.03 -3.31 2.99
N GLN A 28 7.34 -4.38 2.25
CA GLN A 28 7.93 -4.26 0.92
C GLN A 28 6.97 -3.59 -0.06
N VAL A 29 5.70 -4.02 -0.08
CA VAL A 29 4.67 -3.36 -0.89
C VAL A 29 4.52 -1.90 -0.47
N ALA A 30 4.47 -1.59 0.83
CA ALA A 30 4.36 -0.22 1.31
C ALA A 30 5.55 0.65 0.88
N ALA A 31 6.77 0.10 0.95
CA ALA A 31 8.00 0.77 0.52
C ALA A 31 8.01 1.06 -0.99
N ASP A 32 7.57 0.10 -1.81
CA ASP A 32 7.47 0.26 -3.27
C ASP A 32 6.50 1.38 -3.67
N PHE A 33 5.45 1.60 -2.87
CA PHE A 33 4.47 2.68 -3.07
C PHE A 33 4.83 3.97 -2.33
N GLY A 34 5.93 4.01 -1.57
CA GLY A 34 6.34 5.18 -0.80
C GLY A 34 5.41 5.53 0.38
N VAL A 35 4.67 4.55 0.90
CA VAL A 35 3.75 4.72 2.03
C VAL A 35 4.24 3.97 3.27
N HIS A 36 3.78 4.40 4.43
CA HIS A 36 4.03 3.65 5.67
C HIS A 36 3.09 2.46 5.76
N ALA A 37 3.61 1.27 6.05
CA ALA A 37 2.81 0.04 6.18
C ALA A 37 1.67 0.16 7.20
N MET A 38 1.82 0.97 8.25
CA MET A 38 0.79 1.24 9.26
C MET A 38 -0.41 2.04 8.73
N THR A 39 -0.35 2.55 7.50
CA THR A 39 -1.41 3.32 6.85
C THR A 39 -2.27 2.50 5.86
N LEU A 40 -1.97 1.21 5.73
CA LEU A 40 -2.66 0.26 4.85
C LEU A 40 -3.75 -0.54 5.57
#